data_AF-A0A4Q2Z7G5-F1
#
_entry.id   AF-A0A4Q2Z7G5-F1
#
_cell.length_a   1.000
_cell.length_b   1.000
_cell.length_c   1.000
_cell.angle_alpha   90.00
_cell.angle_beta   90.00
_cell.angle_gamma   90.00
#
_symmetry.space_group_name_H-M   'P 1'
#
loop_
_entity.id
_entity.type
_entity.pdbx_description
1 polymer ?
#
loop_
_entity_poly.entity_id
_entity_poly.type
_entity_poly.pdbx_seq_one_letter_code
_entity_poly.pdbx_strand_id
1 'polypeptide(L)'
;MYSRFALLALAALTPPLSAQVVVQAGVVIGNAAGETVVVEAPEGMPPGVVMPPGAVQGGGPGGELDFNKLRELIEQSKNRPAPTVDQQKAGVLGELQFDRSPAGIMATRMEEARASAAKENPAPPVPPVAPVAPPAPPVSGEAGATPATPAAPGAPPAPPPPSPEALKAQQELEKFRQDAAVFRRDVVLGRWDKVKDFFSALPKEAAGEAYQNIVAKLSAPSQVQPPPELVVRGSKPHTQPAYLSPDDLLGLAAASPVPPQKKQIQGLAKLLPKEPRPPKEFFEKIGKGIQHFGGEDAASRQRAAELL
;
A
#
# COMPACT_ATOMS: atom_id res chain seq x y z
N MET A 1 46.08 32.74 -29.89
CA MET A 1 46.34 32.49 -31.32
C MET A 1 45.76 31.12 -31.68
N TYR A 2 44.82 31.10 -32.63
CA TYR A 2 44.17 29.96 -33.34
C TYR A 2 43.50 28.87 -32.47
N SER A 3 42.18 28.69 -32.34
CA SER A 3 41.01 28.79 -33.26
C SER A 3 40.97 27.74 -34.39
N ARG A 4 40.18 26.67 -34.18
CA ARG A 4 39.43 25.82 -35.16
C ARG A 4 38.32 25.09 -34.35
N PHE A 5 37.04 25.47 -34.31
CA PHE A 5 35.95 25.47 -35.30
C PHE A 5 35.54 24.10 -35.90
N ALA A 6 34.25 23.77 -35.67
CA ALA A 6 33.32 22.89 -36.41
C ALA A 6 33.60 21.36 -36.37
N LEU A 7 32.62 20.47 -36.22
CA LEU A 7 31.36 20.44 -36.96
C LEU A 7 30.27 19.62 -36.24
N LEU A 8 29.01 20.02 -36.48
CA LEU A 8 27.77 19.33 -36.15
C LEU A 8 27.76 17.85 -36.62
N ALA A 9 27.19 16.98 -35.80
CA ALA A 9 26.43 15.80 -36.25
C ALA A 9 25.19 15.66 -35.36
N LEU A 10 24.11 16.30 -35.81
CA LEU A 10 22.76 16.15 -35.29
C LEU A 10 22.20 14.83 -35.84
N ALA A 11 22.38 13.73 -35.11
CA ALA A 11 21.70 12.48 -35.42
C ALA A 11 20.30 12.52 -34.78
N ALA A 12 19.30 12.81 -35.61
CA ALA A 12 17.89 12.66 -35.25
C ALA A 12 17.59 11.17 -35.00
N LEU A 13 17.47 10.78 -33.74
CA LEU A 13 16.91 9.49 -33.35
C LEU A 13 15.39 9.65 -33.30
N THR A 14 14.72 9.36 -34.41
CA THR A 14 13.28 9.09 -34.44
C THR A 14 13.01 7.79 -33.67
N PRO A 15 12.28 7.79 -32.55
CA PRO A 15 11.78 6.54 -32.00
C PRO A 15 10.70 5.97 -32.94
N PRO A 16 10.63 4.63 -33.12
CA PRO A 16 9.54 4.04 -33.87
C PRO A 16 8.20 4.32 -33.17
N LEU A 17 7.17 4.60 -33.97
CA LEU A 17 5.78 4.64 -33.55
C LEU A 17 5.44 3.35 -32.81
N SER A 18 5.37 3.41 -31.49
CA SER A 18 4.71 2.38 -30.69
C SER A 18 3.23 2.39 -31.04
N ALA A 19 2.77 1.28 -31.62
CA ALA A 19 1.37 1.03 -31.88
C ALA A 19 0.55 1.27 -30.60
N GLN A 20 -0.46 2.13 -30.70
CA GLN A 20 -1.51 2.22 -29.68
C GLN A 20 -2.29 0.91 -29.73
N VAL A 21 -2.12 0.07 -28.72
CA VAL A 21 -3.10 -0.98 -28.41
C VAL A 21 -4.21 -0.29 -27.62
N VAL A 22 -5.31 0.02 -28.30
CA VAL A 22 -6.58 0.34 -27.65
C VAL A 22 -7.11 -0.98 -27.08
N VAL A 23 -6.90 -1.22 -25.79
CA VAL A 23 -7.52 -2.36 -25.09
C VAL A 23 -8.95 -1.95 -24.74
N GLN A 24 -9.88 -2.23 -25.66
CA GLN A 24 -11.27 -2.45 -25.29
C GLN A 24 -11.35 -3.78 -24.55
N ALA A 25 -12.01 -3.76 -23.39
CA ALA A 25 -12.39 -4.89 -22.51
C ALA A 25 -11.89 -6.29 -22.92
N GLY A 26 -10.70 -6.67 -22.43
CA GLY A 26 -10.16 -8.02 -22.58
C GLY A 26 -9.10 -8.31 -21.50
N VAL A 27 -9.02 -9.57 -21.06
CA VAL A 27 -8.05 -10.01 -20.04
C VAL A 27 -6.72 -10.32 -20.74
N VAL A 28 -5.63 -9.72 -20.25
CA VAL A 28 -4.27 -9.96 -20.75
C VAL A 28 -3.55 -10.92 -19.83
N ILE A 29 -3.13 -12.08 -20.36
CA ILE A 29 -2.31 -13.06 -19.64
C ILE A 29 -0.93 -13.10 -20.30
N GLY A 30 0.12 -12.76 -19.56
CA GLY A 30 1.51 -12.89 -20.01
C GLY A 30 2.17 -14.14 -19.46
N ASN A 31 2.90 -14.89 -20.29
CA ASN A 31 3.77 -15.97 -19.83
C ASN A 31 5.24 -15.50 -19.67
N ALA A 32 6.09 -16.34 -19.07
CA ALA A 32 7.49 -16.04 -18.78
C ALA A 32 8.41 -15.90 -20.02
N ALA A 33 7.90 -16.10 -21.24
CA ALA A 33 8.62 -15.93 -22.51
C ALA A 33 8.23 -14.64 -23.25
N GLY A 34 7.35 -13.80 -22.70
CA GLY A 34 7.04 -12.48 -23.25
C GLY A 34 6.02 -12.48 -24.38
N GLU A 35 5.29 -13.57 -24.60
CA GLU A 35 4.20 -13.64 -25.56
C GLU A 35 2.87 -13.26 -24.89
N THR A 36 2.19 -12.24 -25.42
CA THR A 36 0.88 -11.78 -24.93
C THR A 36 -0.23 -12.33 -25.81
N VAL A 37 -1.11 -13.15 -25.25
CA VAL A 37 -2.34 -13.60 -25.91
C VAL A 37 -3.51 -12.78 -25.35
N VAL A 38 -4.23 -12.08 -26.23
CA VAL A 38 -5.47 -11.39 -25.89
C VAL A 38 -6.60 -12.39 -26.07
N VAL A 39 -7.30 -12.73 -24.98
CA VAL A 39 -8.48 -13.59 -25.05
C VAL A 39 -9.71 -12.72 -24.79
N GLU A 40 -10.66 -12.79 -25.72
CA GLU A 40 -11.94 -12.08 -25.65
C GLU A 40 -12.78 -12.63 -24.47
N ALA A 41 -13.28 -11.75 -23.63
CA ALA A 41 -13.99 -12.14 -22.41
C ALA A 41 -15.42 -12.61 -22.75
N PRO A 42 -15.88 -13.79 -22.31
CA PRO A 42 -17.28 -14.17 -22.44
C PRO A 42 -18.16 -13.28 -21.54
N GLU A 43 -19.26 -12.76 -22.09
CA GLU A 43 -20.23 -11.93 -21.39
C GLU A 43 -20.76 -12.64 -20.13
N GLY A 44 -20.59 -12.01 -18.96
CA GLY A 44 -21.27 -12.41 -17.71
C GLY A 44 -20.43 -12.49 -16.43
N MET A 45 -19.12 -12.21 -16.45
CA MET A 45 -18.32 -12.20 -15.21
C MET A 45 -18.31 -10.84 -14.50
N PRO A 46 -18.45 -10.80 -13.15
CA PRO A 46 -18.24 -9.59 -12.38
C PRO A 46 -16.74 -9.23 -12.30
N PRO A 47 -16.38 -7.92 -12.33
CA PRO A 47 -14.98 -7.49 -12.27
C PRO A 47 -14.37 -7.74 -10.87
N GLY A 48 -13.19 -8.39 -10.80
CA GLY A 48 -12.35 -8.38 -9.58
C GLY A 48 -11.66 -9.69 -9.15
N VAL A 49 -11.78 -10.80 -9.89
CA VAL A 49 -11.13 -12.06 -9.49
C VAL A 49 -9.69 -12.13 -10.00
N VAL A 50 -8.71 -11.99 -9.10
CA VAL A 50 -7.29 -12.23 -9.39
C VAL A 50 -6.99 -13.71 -9.12
N MET A 51 -6.62 -14.46 -10.16
CA MET A 51 -6.19 -15.86 -10.02
C MET A 51 -4.74 -15.96 -9.50
N PRO A 52 -4.43 -16.95 -8.63
CA PRO A 52 -3.08 -17.17 -8.15
C PRO A 52 -2.14 -17.70 -9.25
N PRO A 53 -0.84 -17.32 -9.24
CA PRO A 53 0.13 -17.76 -10.23
C PRO A 53 0.48 -19.25 -10.01
N GLY A 54 0.14 -20.09 -10.99
CA GLY A 54 0.50 -21.52 -10.98
C GLY A 54 -0.50 -22.47 -11.65
N ALA A 55 -1.67 -22.00 -12.09
CA ALA A 55 -2.75 -22.87 -12.60
C ALA A 55 -2.88 -22.94 -14.13
N VAL A 56 -1.82 -22.65 -14.90
CA VAL A 56 -1.86 -22.80 -16.37
C VAL A 56 -0.76 -23.75 -16.82
N GLN A 57 -0.99 -25.03 -16.57
CA GLN A 57 -0.31 -26.10 -17.30
C GLN A 57 -1.39 -27.06 -17.80
N GLY A 58 -1.80 -26.86 -19.04
CA GLY A 58 -2.88 -27.57 -19.69
C GLY A 58 -3.38 -26.82 -20.91
N GLY A 59 -2.51 -26.66 -21.92
CA GLY A 59 -2.91 -26.14 -23.21
C GLY A 59 -3.84 -27.14 -23.91
N GLY A 60 -5.09 -26.75 -24.08
CA GLY A 60 -6.08 -27.43 -24.90
C GLY A 60 -7.19 -26.44 -25.30
N PRO A 61 -7.61 -26.39 -26.57
CA PRO A 61 -8.69 -25.53 -27.02
C PRO A 61 -10.02 -26.08 -26.50
N GLY A 62 -10.44 -25.61 -25.32
CA GLY A 62 -11.65 -26.07 -24.64
C GLY A 62 -11.44 -26.20 -23.14
N GLY A 63 -10.84 -25.18 -22.50
CA GLY A 63 -10.64 -25.15 -21.05
C GLY A 63 -11.98 -25.09 -20.31
N GLU A 64 -12.61 -26.24 -20.15
CA GLU A 64 -13.79 -26.45 -19.33
C GLU A 64 -13.41 -26.07 -17.89
N LEU A 65 -14.00 -24.99 -17.38
CA LEU A 65 -13.88 -24.60 -15.98
C LEU A 65 -14.38 -25.78 -15.14
N ASP A 66 -13.47 -26.50 -14.49
CA ASP A 66 -13.83 -27.63 -13.64
C ASP A 66 -14.58 -27.13 -12.40
N PHE A 67 -15.91 -27.14 -12.50
CA PHE A 67 -16.81 -26.72 -11.43
C PHE A 67 -16.65 -27.55 -10.16
N ASN A 68 -16.11 -28.77 -10.25
CA ASN A 68 -15.79 -29.56 -9.06
C ASN A 68 -14.59 -28.97 -8.31
N LYS A 69 -13.58 -28.49 -9.03
CA LYS A 69 -12.41 -27.82 -8.44
C LYS A 69 -12.78 -26.46 -7.81
N LEU A 70 -13.71 -25.73 -8.42
CA LEU A 70 -14.28 -24.51 -7.83
C LEU A 70 -15.09 -24.80 -6.56
N ARG A 71 -15.90 -25.87 -6.54
CA ARG A 71 -16.61 -26.32 -5.33
C ARG A 71 -15.64 -26.73 -4.23
N GLU A 72 -14.59 -27.45 -4.56
CA GLU A 72 -13.56 -27.86 -3.61
C GLU A 72 -12.84 -26.64 -3.02
N LEU A 73 -12.49 -25.63 -3.83
CA LEU A 73 -11.92 -24.37 -3.35
C LEU A 73 -12.91 -23.56 -2.49
N ILE A 74 -14.21 -23.57 -2.80
CA ILE A 74 -15.25 -22.92 -1.99
C ILE A 74 -15.44 -23.66 -0.65
N GLU A 75 -15.41 -25.00 -0.63
CA GLU A 75 -15.49 -25.78 0.61
C GLU A 75 -14.22 -25.63 1.45
N GLN A 76 -13.06 -25.59 0.80
CA GLN A 76 -11.77 -25.39 1.46
C GLN A 76 -11.63 -23.97 2.02
N SER A 77 -12.19 -22.95 1.34
CA SER A 77 -12.26 -21.58 1.87
C SER A 77 -13.27 -21.41 3.00
N LYS A 78 -14.39 -22.14 3.00
CA LYS A 78 -15.34 -22.19 4.12
C LYS A 78 -14.73 -22.81 5.40
N ASN A 79 -13.76 -23.70 5.25
CA ASN A 79 -13.07 -24.36 6.35
C ASN A 79 -11.79 -23.65 6.81
N ARG A 80 -11.45 -22.47 6.24
CA ARG A 80 -10.26 -21.74 6.66
C ARG A 80 -10.50 -21.13 8.04
N PRO A 81 -9.65 -21.40 9.04
CA PRO A 81 -9.81 -20.79 10.37
C PRO A 81 -9.77 -19.27 10.24
N ALA A 82 -10.61 -18.58 11.02
CA ALA A 82 -10.63 -17.13 11.04
C ALA A 82 -9.23 -16.58 11.37
N PRO A 83 -8.77 -15.52 10.69
CA PRO A 83 -7.45 -14.97 10.91
C PRO A 83 -7.31 -14.52 12.36
N THR A 84 -6.21 -14.89 13.00
CA THR A 84 -5.92 -14.50 14.38
C THR A 84 -5.71 -12.98 14.48
N VAL A 85 -5.85 -12.40 15.67
CA VAL A 85 -5.64 -10.96 15.88
C VAL A 85 -4.25 -10.53 15.40
N ASP A 86 -3.22 -11.33 15.62
CA ASP A 86 -1.86 -11.03 15.16
C ASP A 86 -1.72 -11.07 13.64
N GLN A 87 -2.39 -12.01 12.96
CA GLN A 87 -2.45 -12.03 11.49
C GLN A 87 -3.20 -10.81 10.95
N GLN A 88 -4.26 -10.37 11.63
CA GLN A 88 -4.98 -9.15 11.25
C GLN A 88 -4.10 -7.90 11.44
N LYS A 89 -3.36 -7.81 12.54
CA LYS A 89 -2.38 -6.73 12.77
C LYS A 89 -1.28 -6.71 11.71
N ALA A 90 -0.73 -7.87 11.35
CA ALA A 90 0.24 -8.00 10.28
C ALA A 90 -0.34 -7.56 8.93
N GLY A 91 -1.60 -7.91 8.65
CA GLY A 91 -2.34 -7.44 7.48
C GLY A 91 -2.44 -5.91 7.44
N VAL A 92 -2.84 -5.28 8.55
CA VAL A 92 -2.91 -3.82 8.68
C VAL A 92 -1.56 -3.16 8.36
N LEU A 93 -0.45 -3.68 8.91
CA LEU A 93 0.89 -3.17 8.62
C LEU A 93 1.31 -3.39 7.15
N GLY A 94 0.93 -4.52 6.56
CA GLY A 94 1.21 -4.84 5.17
C GLY A 94 0.48 -3.94 4.17
N GLU A 95 -0.72 -3.47 4.52
CA GLU A 95 -1.54 -2.58 3.70
C GLU A 95 -1.06 -1.12 3.72
N LEU A 96 -0.30 -0.70 4.75
CA LEU A 96 0.19 0.68 4.87
C LEU A 96 1.00 1.11 3.65
N GLN A 97 0.66 2.26 3.09
CA GLN A 97 1.41 2.90 2.02
C GLN A 97 2.18 4.10 2.59
N PHE A 98 3.42 4.28 2.14
CA PHE A 98 4.30 5.35 2.62
C PHE A 98 4.64 6.28 1.47
N ASP A 99 3.86 7.34 1.30
CA ASP A 99 4.16 8.38 0.33
C ASP A 99 5.11 9.42 0.93
N ARG A 100 6.41 9.16 0.80
CA ARG A 100 7.47 10.11 1.12
C ARG A 100 7.83 11.04 -0.04
N SER A 101 6.96 11.23 -1.02
CA SER A 101 7.14 12.32 -1.99
C SER A 101 6.97 13.68 -1.29
N PRO A 102 7.51 14.78 -1.85
CA PRO A 102 7.27 16.12 -1.31
C PRO A 102 5.77 16.43 -1.14
N ALA A 103 4.93 15.97 -2.06
CA ALA A 103 3.48 16.12 -1.99
C ALA A 103 2.89 15.31 -0.81
N GLY A 104 3.28 14.05 -0.67
CA GLY A 104 2.83 13.17 0.43
C GLY A 104 3.23 13.71 1.81
N ILE A 105 4.44 14.24 1.95
CA ILE A 105 4.92 14.89 3.18
C ILE A 105 4.06 16.12 3.51
N MET A 106 3.80 16.98 2.53
CA MET A 106 2.97 18.18 2.74
C MET A 106 1.52 17.84 3.08
N ALA A 107 0.93 16.88 2.36
CA ALA A 107 -0.43 16.40 2.65
C ALA A 107 -0.53 15.85 4.08
N THR A 108 0.47 15.06 4.50
CA THR A 108 0.53 14.49 5.85
C THR A 108 0.69 15.58 6.92
N ARG A 109 1.48 16.64 6.66
CA ARG A 109 1.59 17.79 7.57
C ARG A 109 0.27 18.56 7.69
N MET A 110 -0.45 18.75 6.58
CA MET A 110 -1.76 19.41 6.59
C MET A 110 -2.80 18.59 7.37
N GLU A 111 -2.79 17.26 7.23
CA GLU A 111 -3.63 16.35 8.01
C GLU A 111 -3.33 16.47 9.50
N GLU A 112 -2.05 16.48 9.90
CA GLU A 112 -1.64 16.65 11.30
C GLU A 112 -2.03 18.02 11.87
N ALA A 113 -1.89 19.09 11.08
CA ALA A 113 -2.32 20.43 11.47
C ALA A 113 -3.84 20.51 11.68
N ARG A 114 -4.64 19.91 10.78
CA ARG A 114 -6.11 19.83 10.93
C ARG A 114 -6.52 19.05 12.17
N ALA A 115 -5.86 17.91 12.42
CA ALA A 115 -6.12 17.10 13.61
C ALA A 115 -5.75 17.82 14.92
N SER A 116 -4.68 18.64 14.89
CA SER A 116 -4.27 19.45 16.04
C SER A 116 -5.24 20.61 16.28
N ALA A 117 -5.64 21.31 15.22
CA ALA A 117 -6.63 22.39 15.31
C ALA A 117 -7.99 21.90 15.82
N ALA A 118 -8.43 20.70 15.43
CA ALA A 118 -9.67 20.09 15.93
C ALA A 118 -9.61 19.73 17.43
N LYS A 119 -8.41 19.52 18.00
CA LYS A 119 -8.21 19.29 19.44
C LYS A 119 -8.12 20.58 20.25
N GLU A 120 -7.56 21.64 19.65
CA GLU A 120 -7.34 22.93 20.31
C GLU A 120 -8.57 23.84 20.25
N ASN A 121 -9.40 23.72 19.22
CA ASN A 121 -10.65 24.44 19.10
C ASN A 121 -11.76 23.48 18.61
N PRO A 122 -12.36 22.68 19.51
CA PRO A 122 -13.50 21.86 19.14
C PRO A 122 -14.57 22.82 18.63
N ALA A 123 -14.89 22.75 17.34
CA ALA A 123 -15.90 23.60 16.75
C ALA A 123 -17.16 23.55 17.63
N PRO A 124 -17.82 24.69 17.91
CA PRO A 124 -19.10 24.66 18.60
C PRO A 124 -20.02 23.67 17.84
N PRO A 125 -20.80 22.86 18.56
CA PRO A 125 -21.66 21.86 17.93
C PRO A 125 -22.46 22.56 16.84
N VAL A 126 -22.24 22.14 15.59
CA VAL A 126 -23.10 22.56 14.49
C VAL A 126 -24.50 22.14 14.94
N PRO A 127 -25.45 23.07 15.15
CA PRO A 127 -26.80 22.69 15.49
C PRO A 127 -27.29 21.72 14.40
N PRO A 128 -28.01 20.65 14.76
CA PRO A 128 -28.47 19.68 13.79
C PRO A 128 -29.22 20.42 12.69
N VAL A 129 -28.66 20.39 11.47
CA VAL A 129 -29.38 20.83 10.28
C VAL A 129 -30.59 19.93 10.22
N ALA A 130 -31.76 20.50 10.50
CA ALA A 130 -33.04 19.81 10.42
C ALA A 130 -33.11 19.10 9.06
N PRO A 131 -33.55 17.84 9.02
CA PRO A 131 -33.76 17.15 7.76
C PRO A 131 -34.76 17.95 6.94
N VAL A 132 -34.29 18.52 5.83
CA VAL A 132 -35.16 19.05 4.78
C VAL A 132 -36.00 17.87 4.29
N ALA A 133 -37.28 17.91 4.63
CA ALA A 133 -38.24 16.91 4.22
C ALA A 133 -38.24 16.79 2.69
N PRO A 134 -38.13 15.57 2.12
CA PRO A 134 -38.38 15.39 0.70
C PRO A 134 -39.85 15.73 0.39
N PRO A 135 -40.15 16.39 -0.75
CA PRO A 135 -41.51 16.67 -1.15
C PRO A 135 -42.27 15.37 -1.42
N ALA A 136 -43.49 15.31 -0.90
CA ALA A 136 -44.42 14.19 -1.03
C ALA A 136 -44.75 13.89 -2.51
N PRO A 137 -44.82 12.61 -2.92
CA PRO A 137 -45.49 12.23 -4.15
C PRO A 137 -47.03 12.26 -3.98
N PRO A 138 -47.80 12.61 -5.03
CA PRO A 138 -49.25 12.71 -4.95
C PRO A 138 -49.93 11.33 -4.91
N VAL A 139 -51.01 11.31 -4.13
CA VAL A 139 -52.01 10.25 -3.96
C VAL A 139 -52.88 10.07 -5.21
N SER A 140 -53.01 8.83 -5.66
CA SER A 140 -54.11 8.23 -6.46
C SER A 140 -53.82 6.73 -6.41
N GLY A 141 -54.70 5.79 -6.08
CA GLY A 141 -56.14 5.74 -5.95
C GLY A 141 -56.54 4.32 -6.39
N GLU A 142 -57.28 3.62 -5.53
CA GLU A 142 -58.20 2.53 -5.87
C GLU A 142 -57.74 1.04 -5.95
N ALA A 143 -58.30 0.28 -5.00
CA ALA A 143 -58.89 -1.07 -5.06
C ALA A 143 -58.11 -2.28 -5.63
N GLY A 144 -58.02 -3.33 -4.80
CA GLY A 144 -57.78 -4.69 -5.30
C GLY A 144 -57.47 -5.72 -4.22
N ALA A 145 -58.48 -6.54 -3.90
CA ALA A 145 -58.52 -7.73 -3.05
C ALA A 145 -57.23 -8.54 -2.80
N THR A 146 -57.10 -9.02 -1.55
CA THR A 146 -56.30 -10.19 -1.13
C THR A 146 -56.62 -11.44 -1.94
N PRO A 147 -55.61 -12.31 -2.14
CA PRO A 147 -55.63 -13.58 -1.41
C PRO A 147 -54.27 -14.00 -0.83
N ALA A 148 -54.34 -14.68 0.32
CA ALA A 148 -53.23 -15.27 1.05
C ALA A 148 -52.64 -16.51 0.34
N THR A 149 -51.31 -16.66 0.35
CA THR A 149 -50.58 -17.95 0.30
C THR A 149 -49.11 -17.73 0.73
N PRO A 150 -48.30 -18.77 1.02
CA PRO A 150 -48.09 -19.40 2.32
C PRO A 150 -46.70 -19.10 2.93
N ALA A 151 -46.57 -19.37 4.23
CA ALA A 151 -45.32 -19.27 4.99
C ALA A 151 -44.16 -20.05 4.34
N ALA A 152 -43.10 -19.33 3.97
CA ALA A 152 -41.83 -19.91 3.59
C ALA A 152 -40.93 -20.13 4.84
N PRO A 153 -40.23 -21.26 4.94
CA PRO A 153 -39.51 -21.69 6.11
C PRO A 153 -38.10 -21.07 6.20
N GLY A 154 -37.68 -20.78 7.44
CA GLY A 154 -36.26 -20.67 7.80
C GLY A 154 -35.61 -19.34 7.47
N ALA A 155 -35.97 -18.28 8.20
CA ALA A 155 -35.03 -17.17 8.39
C ALA A 155 -33.73 -17.75 8.97
N PRO A 156 -32.55 -17.52 8.36
CA PRO A 156 -31.29 -17.93 8.96
C PRO A 156 -31.22 -17.34 10.39
N PRO A 157 -30.83 -18.13 11.40
CA PRO A 157 -30.72 -17.63 12.76
C PRO A 157 -29.83 -16.40 12.75
N ALA A 158 -30.30 -15.31 13.36
CA ALA A 158 -29.51 -14.11 13.56
C ALA A 158 -28.15 -14.52 14.15
N PRO A 159 -27.02 -14.01 13.62
CA PRO A 159 -25.71 -14.37 14.14
C PRO A 159 -25.69 -14.07 15.65
N PRO A 160 -25.17 -15.00 16.48
CA PRO A 160 -25.14 -14.81 17.92
C PRO A 160 -24.40 -13.51 18.25
N PRO A 161 -24.84 -12.77 19.28
CA PRO A 161 -24.17 -11.54 19.70
C PRO A 161 -22.69 -11.84 19.99
N PRO A 162 -21.77 -10.93 19.61
CA PRO A 162 -20.34 -11.16 19.74
C PRO A 162 -19.97 -11.43 21.19
N SER A 163 -19.15 -12.45 21.42
CA SER A 163 -18.67 -12.79 22.76
C SER A 163 -17.87 -11.63 23.37
N PRO A 164 -17.80 -11.51 24.71
CA PRO A 164 -16.95 -10.51 25.37
C PRO A 164 -15.48 -10.54 24.94
N GLU A 165 -14.96 -11.71 24.57
CA GLU A 165 -13.61 -11.88 24.03
C GLU A 165 -13.48 -11.32 22.62
N ALA A 166 -14.47 -11.55 21.75
CA ALA A 166 -14.50 -10.98 20.41
C ALA A 166 -14.57 -9.45 20.45
N LEU A 167 -15.32 -8.87 21.39
CA LEU A 167 -15.38 -7.42 21.60
C LEU A 167 -14.02 -6.83 22.02
N LYS A 168 -13.30 -7.49 22.94
CA LYS A 168 -11.94 -7.05 23.34
C LYS A 168 -10.96 -7.14 22.18
N ALA A 169 -10.97 -8.23 21.41
CA ALA A 169 -10.13 -8.39 20.23
C ALA A 169 -10.40 -7.30 19.18
N GLN A 170 -11.67 -6.94 18.96
CA GLN A 170 -12.03 -5.83 18.07
C GLN A 170 -11.52 -4.47 18.57
N GLN A 171 -11.64 -4.20 19.88
CA GLN A 171 -11.12 -2.96 20.47
C GLN A 171 -9.59 -2.87 20.35
N GLU A 172 -8.88 -3.98 20.57
CA GLU A 172 -7.43 -4.05 20.41
C GLU A 172 -7.01 -3.82 18.96
N LEU A 173 -7.72 -4.43 18.00
CA LEU A 173 -7.46 -4.22 16.58
C LEU A 173 -7.73 -2.77 16.16
N GLU A 174 -8.80 -2.16 16.64
CA GLU A 174 -9.15 -0.79 16.31
C GLU A 174 -8.12 0.20 16.88
N LYS A 175 -7.69 -0.02 18.12
CA LYS A 175 -6.57 0.74 18.70
C LYS A 175 -5.30 0.55 17.86
N PHE A 176 -4.99 -0.69 17.47
CA PHE A 176 -3.83 -0.98 16.64
C PHE A 176 -3.89 -0.28 15.28
N ARG A 177 -5.07 -0.17 14.65
CA ARG A 177 -5.25 0.60 13.41
C ARG A 177 -4.96 2.08 13.60
N GLN A 178 -5.37 2.66 14.73
CA GLN A 178 -5.04 4.04 15.07
C GLN A 178 -3.53 4.22 15.28
N ASP A 179 -2.90 3.31 16.02
CA ASP A 179 -1.45 3.31 16.22
C ASP A 179 -0.69 3.14 14.88
N ALA A 180 -1.18 2.27 14.00
CA ALA A 180 -0.65 2.07 12.65
C ALA A 180 -0.80 3.31 11.75
N ALA A 181 -1.89 4.08 11.91
CA ALA A 181 -2.07 5.35 11.20
C ALA A 181 -1.07 6.42 11.69
N VAL A 182 -0.84 6.49 13.01
CA VAL A 182 0.20 7.35 13.60
C VAL A 182 1.59 6.94 13.10
N PHE A 183 1.86 5.64 13.10
CA PHE A 183 3.09 5.06 12.58
C PHE A 183 3.32 5.42 11.11
N ARG A 184 2.29 5.28 10.24
CA ARG A 184 2.34 5.71 8.84
C ARG A 184 2.80 7.16 8.72
N ARG A 185 2.17 8.05 9.49
CA ARG A 185 2.53 9.47 9.53
C ARG A 185 3.97 9.68 9.98
N ASP A 186 4.40 9.02 11.05
CA ASP A 186 5.75 9.19 11.59
C ASP A 186 6.83 8.67 10.61
N VAL A 187 6.56 7.58 9.88
CA VAL A 187 7.40 7.13 8.77
C VAL A 187 7.42 8.14 7.64
N VAL A 188 6.28 8.73 7.24
CA VAL A 188 6.24 9.72 6.15
C VAL A 188 6.98 11.01 6.53
N LEU A 189 6.85 11.44 7.78
CA LEU A 189 7.45 12.68 8.29
C LEU A 189 8.91 12.53 8.75
N GLY A 190 9.47 11.32 8.78
CA GLY A 190 10.87 11.09 9.18
C GLY A 190 11.11 11.16 10.68
N ARG A 191 10.10 10.82 11.48
CA ARG A 191 10.20 10.77 12.95
C ARG A 191 10.71 9.41 13.39
N TRP A 192 11.95 9.10 13.02
CA TRP A 192 12.52 7.77 13.15
C TRP A 192 12.62 7.26 14.59
N ASP A 193 12.74 8.16 15.57
CA ASP A 193 12.68 7.79 16.99
C ASP A 193 11.33 7.16 17.36
N LYS A 194 10.22 7.78 16.91
CA LYS A 194 8.87 7.24 17.13
C LYS A 194 8.62 5.93 16.38
N VAL A 195 9.20 5.80 15.19
CA VAL A 195 9.18 4.55 14.41
C VAL A 195 9.88 3.44 15.18
N LYS A 196 11.03 3.74 15.80
CA LYS A 196 11.77 2.80 16.66
C LYS A 196 10.96 2.41 17.90
N ASP A 197 10.29 3.38 18.54
CA ASP A 197 9.42 3.12 19.69
C ASP A 197 8.25 2.19 19.29
N PHE A 198 7.64 2.43 18.13
CA PHE A 198 6.58 1.57 17.59
C PHE A 198 7.07 0.14 17.36
N PHE A 199 8.24 -0.06 16.74
CA PHE A 199 8.80 -1.39 16.57
C PHE A 199 9.12 -2.09 17.89
N SER A 200 9.52 -1.33 18.90
CA SER A 200 9.82 -1.87 20.24
C SER A 200 8.57 -2.36 20.98
N ALA A 201 7.39 -1.84 20.62
CA ALA A 201 6.10 -2.29 21.14
C ALA A 201 5.56 -3.55 20.44
N LEU A 202 6.14 -3.93 19.29
CA LEU A 202 5.74 -5.13 18.55
C LEU A 202 6.52 -6.37 19.03
N PRO A 203 5.94 -7.58 18.87
CA PRO A 203 6.72 -8.81 18.96
C PRO A 203 7.90 -8.79 17.98
N LYS A 204 9.06 -9.31 18.40
CA LYS A 204 10.33 -9.21 17.65
C LYS A 204 10.23 -9.70 16.19
N GLU A 205 9.50 -10.79 15.96
CA GLU A 205 9.27 -11.34 14.61
C GLU A 205 8.44 -10.37 13.75
N ALA A 206 7.30 -9.92 14.27
CA ALA A 206 6.43 -8.95 13.61
C ALA A 206 7.15 -7.61 13.33
N ALA A 207 8.00 -7.16 14.26
CA ALA A 207 8.81 -5.95 14.09
C ALA A 207 9.80 -6.08 12.92
N GLY A 208 10.46 -7.24 12.80
CA GLY A 208 11.39 -7.54 11.70
C GLY A 208 10.70 -7.56 10.34
N GLU A 209 9.53 -8.19 10.24
CA GLU A 209 8.71 -8.21 9.03
C GLU A 209 8.18 -6.82 8.66
N ALA A 210 7.68 -6.06 9.65
CA ALA A 210 7.22 -4.70 9.45
C ALA A 210 8.36 -3.80 8.93
N TYR A 211 9.56 -3.93 9.51
CA TYR A 211 10.75 -3.22 9.05
C TYR A 211 11.09 -3.57 7.59
N GLN A 212 11.08 -4.86 7.24
CA GLN A 212 11.31 -5.32 5.87
C GLN A 212 10.30 -4.70 4.90
N ASN A 213 9.02 -4.69 5.26
CA ASN A 213 7.95 -4.14 4.44
C ASN A 213 8.13 -2.65 4.19
N ILE A 214 8.57 -1.88 5.19
CA ILE A 214 8.84 -0.45 5.04
C ILE A 214 10.02 -0.21 4.12
N VAL A 215 11.15 -0.91 4.34
CA VAL A 215 12.32 -0.77 3.47
C VAL A 215 11.97 -1.13 2.02
N ALA A 216 11.21 -2.21 1.82
CA ALA A 216 10.76 -2.62 0.48
C ALA A 216 9.87 -1.55 -0.17
N LYS A 217 8.85 -1.04 0.53
CA LYS A 217 7.92 -0.03 0.01
C LYS A 217 8.60 1.32 -0.25
N LEU A 218 9.48 1.76 0.64
CA LEU A 218 10.23 3.00 0.44
C LEU A 218 11.21 2.89 -0.73
N SER A 219 11.82 1.72 -0.93
CA SER A 219 12.75 1.47 -2.06
C SER A 219 12.06 1.36 -3.42
N ALA A 220 10.74 1.21 -3.44
CA ALA A 220 9.94 1.20 -4.65
C ALA A 220 9.52 2.64 -5.03
N PRO A 221 9.48 2.99 -6.33
CA PRO A 221 8.89 4.25 -6.76
C PRO A 221 7.42 4.35 -6.32
N SER A 222 7.02 5.50 -5.76
CA SER A 222 5.62 5.77 -5.44
C SER A 222 4.91 6.39 -6.64
N GLN A 223 3.65 5.99 -6.86
CA GLN A 223 2.80 6.64 -7.84
C GLN A 223 2.15 7.86 -7.18
N VAL A 224 2.55 9.04 -7.61
CA VAL A 224 1.98 10.29 -7.14
C VAL A 224 0.81 10.64 -8.04
N GLN A 225 -0.37 10.74 -7.42
CA GLN A 225 -1.58 11.19 -8.10
C GLN A 225 -1.67 12.72 -8.03
N PRO A 226 -1.81 13.41 -9.17
CA PRO A 226 -2.02 14.86 -9.15
C PRO A 226 -3.35 15.20 -8.46
N PRO A 227 -3.43 16.33 -7.76
CA PRO A 227 -4.69 16.86 -7.24
C PRO A 227 -5.78 16.93 -8.33
N PRO A 228 -7.07 16.75 -7.99
CA PRO A 228 -8.17 16.77 -8.96
C PRO A 228 -8.18 18.02 -9.83
N GLU A 229 -7.79 19.17 -9.29
CA GLU A 229 -7.71 20.44 -10.00
C GLU A 229 -6.68 20.42 -11.13
N LEU A 230 -5.60 19.67 -10.96
CA LEU A 230 -4.55 19.48 -11.96
C LEU A 230 -4.92 18.38 -12.96
N VAL A 231 -5.69 17.37 -12.54
CA VAL A 231 -6.24 16.34 -13.43
C VAL A 231 -7.15 16.97 -14.49
N VAL A 232 -8.02 17.89 -14.09
CA VAL A 232 -8.90 18.64 -15.02
C VAL A 232 -8.09 19.46 -16.04
N ARG A 233 -6.88 19.88 -15.67
CA ARG A 233 -5.92 20.56 -16.56
C ARG A 233 -5.05 19.60 -17.40
N GLY A 234 -5.34 18.31 -17.37
CA GLY A 234 -4.64 17.29 -18.17
C GLY A 234 -3.38 16.73 -17.51
N SER A 235 -3.14 16.99 -16.22
CA SER A 235 -2.00 16.40 -15.52
C SER A 235 -2.21 14.90 -15.32
N LYS A 236 -1.19 14.10 -15.65
CA LYS A 236 -1.23 12.65 -15.53
C LYS A 236 -0.54 12.19 -14.25
N PRO A 237 -0.95 11.06 -13.66
CA PRO A 237 -0.17 10.38 -12.63
C PRO A 237 1.26 10.12 -13.11
N HIS A 238 2.22 10.33 -12.23
CA HIS A 238 3.63 10.04 -12.50
C HIS A 238 4.26 9.28 -11.34
N THR A 239 5.32 8.55 -11.61
CA THR A 239 6.10 7.86 -10.58
C THR A 239 7.24 8.76 -10.11
N GLN A 240 7.46 8.79 -8.81
CA GLN A 240 8.58 9.49 -8.19
C GLN A 240 9.28 8.57 -7.19
N PRO A 241 10.62 8.63 -7.06
CA PRO A 241 11.28 7.96 -5.97
C PRO A 241 10.87 8.58 -4.63
N ALA A 242 10.87 7.77 -3.56
CA ALA A 242 10.69 8.29 -2.21
C ALA A 242 11.79 9.30 -1.88
N TYR A 243 11.42 10.46 -1.32
CA TYR A 243 12.39 11.43 -0.85
C TYR A 243 12.88 11.05 0.56
N LEU A 244 14.16 10.74 0.66
CA LEU A 244 14.86 10.42 1.91
C LEU A 244 16.17 11.20 1.95
N SER A 245 16.34 12.01 2.99
CA SER A 245 17.63 12.65 3.25
C SER A 245 18.65 11.62 3.77
N PRO A 246 19.96 11.91 3.71
CA PRO A 246 20.96 11.05 4.34
C PRO A 246 20.68 10.81 5.83
N ASP A 247 20.25 11.84 6.58
CA ASP A 247 19.87 11.69 7.98
C ASP A 247 18.64 10.82 8.18
N ASP A 248 17.66 10.87 7.27
CA ASP A 248 16.51 9.97 7.32
C ASP A 248 16.94 8.51 7.15
N LEU A 249 17.88 8.24 6.23
CA LEU A 249 18.38 6.89 6.03
C LEU A 249 19.10 6.37 7.28
N LEU A 250 19.88 7.22 7.96
CA LEU A 250 20.50 6.86 9.24
C LEU A 250 19.45 6.59 10.32
N GLY A 251 18.39 7.39 10.38
CA GLY A 251 17.28 7.18 11.29
C GLY A 251 16.56 5.86 11.01
N LEU A 252 16.26 5.55 9.75
CA LEU A 252 15.67 4.27 9.34
C LEU A 252 16.59 3.08 9.62
N ALA A 253 17.91 3.23 9.43
CA ALA A 253 18.88 2.20 9.80
C ALA A 253 18.94 1.98 11.32
N ALA A 254 18.88 3.06 12.12
CA ALA A 254 18.86 3.03 13.57
C ALA A 254 17.57 2.43 14.16
N ALA A 255 16.45 2.59 13.44
CA ALA A 255 15.14 2.06 13.83
C ALA A 255 15.00 0.55 13.60
N SER A 256 15.99 -0.12 13.00
CA SER A 256 15.92 -1.56 12.75
C SER A 256 15.85 -2.35 14.07
N PRO A 257 14.79 -3.14 14.31
CA PRO A 257 14.58 -3.86 15.58
C PRO A 257 15.48 -5.09 15.73
N VAL A 258 16.01 -5.60 14.61
CA VAL A 258 16.90 -6.75 14.53
C VAL A 258 18.02 -6.46 13.54
N PRO A 259 19.16 -7.16 13.62
CA PRO A 259 20.24 -6.98 12.65
C PRO A 259 19.73 -7.20 11.21
N PRO A 260 19.86 -6.20 10.32
CA PRO A 260 19.26 -6.28 9.01
C PRO A 260 19.97 -7.32 8.14
N GLN A 261 19.16 -8.05 7.37
CA GLN A 261 19.62 -9.05 6.42
C GLN A 261 20.09 -8.39 5.12
N LYS A 262 20.88 -9.12 4.32
CA LYS A 262 21.41 -8.65 3.03
C LYS A 262 20.37 -7.98 2.11
N LYS A 263 19.16 -8.55 2.02
CA LYS A 263 18.06 -7.96 1.21
C LYS A 263 17.60 -6.59 1.74
N GLN A 264 17.52 -6.44 3.07
CA GLN A 264 17.16 -5.18 3.70
C GLN A 264 18.27 -4.14 3.53
N ILE A 265 19.54 -4.54 3.69
CA ILE A 265 20.70 -3.66 3.46
C ILE A 265 20.73 -3.18 2.00
N GLN A 266 20.49 -4.06 1.03
CA GLN A 266 20.37 -3.67 -0.38
C GLN A 266 19.20 -2.71 -0.63
N GLY A 267 18.07 -2.90 0.06
CA GLY A 267 16.94 -1.97 0.01
C GLY A 267 17.32 -0.59 0.54
N LEU A 268 18.03 -0.51 1.67
CA LEU A 268 18.55 0.73 2.24
C LEU A 268 19.59 1.39 1.32
N ALA A 269 20.48 0.61 0.71
CA ALA A 269 21.49 1.13 -0.22
C ALA A 269 20.84 1.76 -1.48
N LYS A 270 19.69 1.24 -1.95
CA LYS A 270 18.92 1.85 -3.03
C LYS A 270 18.31 3.20 -2.66
N LEU A 271 18.06 3.43 -1.37
CA LEU A 271 17.53 4.67 -0.84
C LEU A 271 18.61 5.74 -0.66
N LEU A 272 19.88 5.35 -0.65
CA LEU A 272 20.99 6.28 -0.55
C LEU A 272 21.15 7.04 -1.88
N PRO A 273 21.04 8.38 -1.89
CA PRO A 273 21.32 9.13 -3.10
C PRO A 273 22.79 8.98 -3.48
N LYS A 274 23.05 8.55 -4.71
CA LYS A 274 24.42 8.50 -5.26
C LYS A 274 24.95 9.90 -5.55
N GLU A 275 24.05 10.80 -5.96
CA GLU A 275 24.35 12.18 -6.32
C GLU A 275 23.26 13.14 -5.78
N PRO A 276 23.64 14.25 -5.11
CA PRO A 276 24.99 14.53 -4.62
C PRO A 276 25.42 13.49 -3.56
N ARG A 277 26.73 13.22 -3.49
CA ARG A 277 27.29 12.30 -2.48
C ARG A 277 26.84 12.74 -1.08
N PRO A 278 26.49 11.80 -0.18
CA PRO A 278 26.16 12.12 1.20
C PRO A 278 27.23 13.00 1.88
N PRO A 279 26.84 13.89 2.80
CA PRO A 279 27.77 14.78 3.48
C PRO A 279 28.74 13.99 4.38
N LYS A 280 29.88 14.58 4.74
CA LYS A 280 30.94 13.88 5.51
C LYS A 280 30.41 13.34 6.85
N GLU A 281 29.53 14.11 7.48
CA GLU A 281 28.87 13.82 8.75
C GLU A 281 28.08 12.50 8.70
N PHE A 282 27.53 12.15 7.54
CA PHE A 282 26.83 10.88 7.34
C PHE A 282 27.77 9.68 7.56
N PHE A 283 28.96 9.72 6.94
CA PHE A 283 29.96 8.67 7.07
C PHE A 283 30.59 8.64 8.47
N GLU A 284 30.76 9.80 9.11
CA GLU A 284 31.25 9.88 10.49
C GLU A 284 30.26 9.26 11.48
N LYS A 285 28.95 9.50 11.31
CA LYS A 285 27.91 8.88 12.14
C LYS A 285 27.91 7.36 11.96
N ILE A 286 27.97 6.85 10.73
CA ILE A 286 28.09 5.40 10.49
C ILE A 286 29.39 4.85 11.10
N GLY A 287 30.52 5.53 10.92
CA GLY A 287 31.81 5.11 11.46
C GLY A 287 31.80 4.97 12.98
N LYS A 288 31.15 5.91 13.70
CA LYS A 288 30.96 5.85 15.16
C LYS A 288 30.05 4.69 15.60
N GLY A 289 29.23 4.16 14.70
CA GLY A 289 28.28 3.11 14.98
C GLY A 289 26.86 3.64 15.17
N ILE A 290 25.92 3.06 14.42
CA ILE A 290 24.48 3.33 14.51
C ILE A 290 23.77 1.99 14.58
N GLN A 291 23.30 1.63 15.77
CA GLN A 291 22.54 0.41 16.02
C GLN A 291 23.27 -0.86 15.52
N HIS A 292 22.99 -1.31 14.29
CA HIS A 292 23.54 -2.52 13.67
C HIS A 292 24.56 -2.25 12.55
N PHE A 293 24.97 -1.00 12.38
CA PHE A 293 25.88 -0.55 11.33
C PHE A 293 27.09 0.18 11.93
N GLY A 294 28.29 -0.18 11.49
CA GLY A 294 29.56 0.48 11.85
C GLY A 294 30.07 0.18 13.26
N GLY A 295 30.86 1.10 13.82
CA GLY A 295 31.45 0.99 15.16
C GLY A 295 32.56 -0.06 15.29
N GLU A 296 32.76 -0.56 16.53
CA GLU A 296 33.82 -1.51 16.87
C GLU A 296 33.44 -2.98 16.61
N ASP A 297 32.17 -3.27 16.37
CA ASP A 297 31.71 -4.63 16.03
C ASP A 297 32.01 -4.97 14.56
N ALA A 298 32.64 -6.12 14.33
CA ALA A 298 33.05 -6.55 12.99
C ALA A 298 31.86 -6.82 12.08
N ALA A 299 30.80 -7.44 12.60
CA ALA A 299 29.60 -7.72 11.81
C ALA A 299 28.88 -6.42 11.42
N SER A 300 28.80 -5.45 12.33
CA SER A 300 28.20 -4.14 12.07
C SER A 300 29.02 -3.31 11.09
N ARG A 301 30.36 -3.35 11.15
CA ARG A 301 31.23 -2.76 10.11
C ARG A 301 31.00 -3.38 8.74
N GLN A 302 30.84 -4.70 8.67
CA GLN A 302 30.53 -5.37 7.41
C GLN A 302 29.18 -4.90 6.84
N ARG A 303 28.13 -4.83 7.67
CA ARG A 303 26.83 -4.29 7.21
C ARG A 303 26.91 -2.85 6.76
N ALA A 304 27.72 -2.02 7.43
CA ALA A 304 27.98 -0.64 7.00
C ALA A 304 28.71 -0.59 5.66
N ALA A 305 29.69 -1.46 5.44
CA ALA A 305 30.38 -1.55 4.15
C ALA A 305 29.45 -2.03 3.03
N GLU A 306 28.47 -2.90 3.31
CA GLU A 306 27.46 -3.34 2.33
C GLU A 306 26.39 -2.27 2.04
N LEU A 307 26.19 -1.31 2.96
CA LEU A 307 25.25 -0.21 2.79
C LEU A 307 25.79 0.91 1.88
N LEU A 308 27.11 1.12 1.90
CA LEU A 308 27.82 2.20 1.21
C LEU A 308 28.27 1.79 -0.21
#